data_AF-A0A8W8LH13-F1
#
_entry.id   AF-A0A8W8LH13-F1
#
_cell.length_a   1.000
_cell.length_b   1.000
_cell.length_c   1.000
_cell.angle_alpha   90.00
_cell.angle_beta   90.00
_cell.angle_gamma   90.00
#
_symmetry.space_group_name_H-M   'P 1'
#
loop_
_entity.id
_entity.type
_entity.pdbx_description
1 polymer ?
#
loop_
_entity_poly.entity_id
_entity_poly.type
_entity_poly.pdbx_seq_one_letter_code
_entity_poly.pdbx_strand_id
1 'polypeptide(L)'
;MMDEASLRCAVFRTFSLLIILLISSVTLTKKESPDVYKGKRSPLEMYKKLFQEHRAIQLEAVKSIQNYGEYKQRHQLVKMTLEKLFKVISEAKVNLTLWGYIPGDPFPENTTIRDGLSKVFENTAMFGDLVLRLPDIVHSTYDKNKDWQLLLGWCYWFCKESGVFDETNGRLLHLMAQEVKLIEREENYTNPFTLESQLKQQKQRHGEKKEIKTKKKKKERKKGPQITRVEL
;
A
#
# COMPACT_ATOMS: atom_id res chain seq x y z
N MET A 1 -20.96 34.89 -4.90
CA MET A 1 -21.29 33.61 -4.23
C MET A 1 -21.01 32.50 -5.23
N MET A 2 -20.02 31.65 -4.97
CA MET A 2 -19.82 30.44 -5.79
C MET A 2 -20.90 29.43 -5.43
N ASP A 3 -21.54 28.86 -6.44
CA ASP A 3 -22.53 27.79 -6.32
C ASP A 3 -21.92 26.55 -5.65
N GLU A 4 -22.70 25.85 -4.82
CA GLU A 4 -22.27 24.68 -4.04
C GLU A 4 -21.72 23.58 -4.97
N ALA A 5 -22.30 23.42 -6.15
CA ALA A 5 -21.84 22.48 -7.18
C ALA A 5 -20.46 22.87 -7.74
N SER A 6 -20.21 24.16 -7.94
CA SER A 6 -18.91 24.67 -8.39
C SER A 6 -17.82 24.49 -7.33
N LEU A 7 -18.16 24.69 -6.05
CA LEU A 7 -17.23 24.45 -4.95
C LEU A 7 -16.86 22.97 -4.82
N ARG A 8 -17.85 22.07 -4.90
CA ARG A 8 -17.63 20.60 -4.89
C ARG A 8 -16.77 20.14 -6.07
N CYS A 9 -16.99 20.71 -7.26
CA CYS A 9 -16.21 20.39 -8.46
C CYS A 9 -14.76 20.93 -8.38
N ALA A 10 -14.57 22.13 -7.84
CA ALA A 10 -13.24 22.69 -7.60
C ALA A 10 -12.45 21.85 -6.59
N VAL A 11 -13.09 21.42 -5.49
CA VAL A 11 -12.49 20.53 -4.48
C VAL A 11 -12.15 19.15 -5.07
N PHE A 12 -13.01 18.60 -5.94
CA PHE A 12 -12.70 17.36 -6.67
C PHE A 12 -11.47 17.50 -7.55
N ARG A 13 -11.38 18.61 -8.30
CA ARG A 13 -10.25 18.88 -9.20
C ARG A 13 -8.95 19.07 -8.44
N THR A 14 -8.95 19.86 -7.37
CA THR A 14 -7.73 20.07 -6.56
C THR A 14 -7.28 18.79 -5.86
N PHE A 15 -8.21 18.01 -5.31
CA PHE A 15 -7.90 16.73 -4.68
C PHE A 15 -7.37 15.69 -5.69
N SER A 16 -7.97 15.62 -6.88
CA SER A 16 -7.50 14.77 -7.97
C SER A 16 -6.10 15.18 -8.43
N LEU A 17 -5.82 16.49 -8.56
CA LEU A 17 -4.50 17.00 -8.93
C LEU A 17 -3.43 16.68 -7.87
N LEU A 18 -3.76 16.72 -6.58
CA LEU A 18 -2.83 16.34 -5.51
C LEU A 18 -2.47 14.84 -5.58
N ILE A 19 -3.45 13.98 -5.87
CA ILE A 19 -3.21 12.54 -6.05
C ILE A 19 -2.37 12.29 -7.30
N ILE A 20 -2.66 12.99 -8.40
CA ILE A 20 -1.86 12.91 -9.62
C ILE A 20 -0.42 13.40 -9.37
N LEU A 21 -0.25 14.45 -8.56
CA LEU A 21 1.06 14.93 -8.14
C LEU A 21 1.80 13.87 -7.32
N LEU A 22 1.13 13.14 -6.42
CA LEU A 22 1.78 12.03 -5.69
C LEU A 22 2.22 10.88 -6.61
N ILE A 23 1.51 10.65 -7.71
CA ILE A 23 1.84 9.64 -8.71
C ILE A 23 2.97 10.11 -9.65
N SER A 24 3.06 11.42 -9.93
CA SER A 24 4.06 11.99 -10.84
C SER A 24 5.32 12.52 -10.16
N SER A 25 5.25 12.86 -8.86
CA SER A 25 6.37 13.46 -8.13
C SER A 25 7.30 12.38 -7.60
N VAL A 26 8.00 11.73 -8.52
CA VAL A 26 9.33 11.19 -8.25
C VAL A 26 10.31 12.12 -8.96
N THR A 27 10.53 13.27 -8.35
CA THR A 27 11.76 14.06 -8.53
C THR A 27 12.28 14.36 -7.14
N LEU A 28 13.05 13.44 -6.58
CA LEU A 28 13.88 13.77 -5.41
C LEU A 28 14.98 14.72 -5.87
N THR A 29 14.69 16.02 -5.89
CA THR A 29 15.71 17.04 -5.64
C THR A 29 15.78 17.27 -4.13
N LYS A 30 16.00 16.21 -3.35
CA LYS A 30 16.56 16.37 -2.02
C LYS A 30 18.05 16.17 -2.21
N LYS A 31 18.79 17.29 -2.25
CA LYS A 31 20.25 17.34 -2.29
C LYS A 31 20.77 16.25 -1.36
N GLU A 32 21.48 15.27 -1.93
CA GLU A 32 22.06 14.16 -1.17
C GLU A 32 22.74 14.75 0.06
N SER A 33 22.21 14.42 1.25
CA SER A 33 22.89 14.74 2.50
C SER A 33 24.27 14.07 2.44
N PRO A 34 25.34 14.73 2.89
CA PRO A 34 26.75 14.32 2.70
C PRO A 34 27.14 13.01 3.39
N ASP A 35 26.17 12.23 3.88
CA ASP A 35 26.37 10.91 4.49
C ASP A 35 26.84 9.85 3.49
N VAL A 36 26.87 10.17 2.18
CA VAL A 36 27.44 9.36 1.09
C VAL A 36 28.90 8.96 1.37
N TYR A 37 29.61 9.65 2.27
CA TYR A 37 31.03 9.39 2.57
C TYR A 37 31.32 8.66 3.88
N LYS A 38 30.32 8.11 4.59
CA LYS A 38 30.56 7.35 5.84
C LYS A 38 29.95 5.93 5.82
N GLY A 39 30.39 5.12 4.86
CA GLY A 39 30.48 3.65 4.90
C GLY A 39 29.56 2.83 5.83
N LYS A 40 28.23 3.04 5.82
CA LYS A 40 27.33 2.28 6.72
C LYS A 40 26.06 1.67 6.11
N ARG A 41 25.64 1.98 4.88
CA ARG A 41 24.45 1.35 4.25
C ARG A 41 24.60 1.21 2.73
N SER A 42 24.08 0.11 2.18
CA SER A 42 24.05 -0.11 0.72
C SER A 42 23.02 0.81 0.05
N PRO A 43 23.18 1.11 -1.26
CA PRO A 43 22.20 1.90 -2.01
C PRO A 43 20.77 1.35 -1.93
N LEU A 44 20.63 0.02 -1.93
CA LEU A 44 19.35 -0.67 -1.76
C LEU A 44 18.72 -0.41 -0.39
N GLU A 45 19.50 -0.49 0.69
CA GLU A 45 18.99 -0.25 2.04
C GLU A 45 18.56 1.20 2.25
N MET A 46 19.27 2.15 1.64
CA MET A 46 18.84 3.55 1.62
C MET A 46 17.53 3.74 0.86
N TYR A 47 17.41 3.08 -0.30
CA TYR A 47 16.20 3.15 -1.11
C TYR A 47 15.00 2.54 -0.39
N LYS A 48 15.14 1.38 0.26
CA LYS A 48 14.07 0.75 1.05
C LYS A 48 13.49 1.68 2.10
N LYS A 49 14.34 2.45 2.79
CA LYS A 49 13.88 3.41 3.79
C LYS A 49 13.03 4.52 3.15
N LEU A 50 13.49 5.10 2.03
CA LEU A 50 12.72 6.10 1.30
C LEU A 50 11.41 5.54 0.77
N PHE A 51 11.45 4.31 0.24
CA PHE A 51 10.27 3.60 -0.23
C PHE A 51 9.24 3.46 0.91
N GLN A 52 9.63 3.03 2.10
CA GLN A 52 8.72 2.93 3.26
C GLN A 52 8.08 4.28 3.65
N GLU A 53 8.85 5.37 3.62
CA GLU A 53 8.34 6.72 3.88
C GLU A 53 7.29 7.13 2.82
N HIS A 54 7.56 6.87 1.53
CA HIS A 54 6.61 7.13 0.44
C HIS A 54 5.35 6.27 0.55
N ARG A 55 5.50 4.98 0.92
CA ARG A 55 4.39 4.05 1.11
C ARG A 55 3.42 4.53 2.19
N ALA A 56 3.91 5.13 3.27
CA ALA A 56 3.05 5.68 4.31
C ALA A 56 2.17 6.83 3.78
N ILE A 57 2.76 7.74 2.98
CA ILE A 57 2.05 8.87 2.37
C ILE A 57 1.02 8.37 1.36
N GLN A 58 1.40 7.45 0.48
CA GLN A 58 0.51 6.86 -0.53
C GLN A 58 -0.66 6.13 0.12
N LEU A 59 -0.40 5.40 1.21
CA LEU A 59 -1.44 4.67 1.92
C LEU A 59 -2.49 5.62 2.50
N GLU A 60 -2.08 6.75 3.06
CA GLU A 60 -3.02 7.77 3.52
C GLU A 60 -3.84 8.36 2.36
N ALA A 61 -3.21 8.63 1.21
CA ALA A 61 -3.92 9.08 0.02
C ALA A 61 -4.98 8.05 -0.44
N VAL A 62 -4.65 6.76 -0.44
CA VAL A 62 -5.60 5.68 -0.78
C VAL A 62 -6.74 5.60 0.23
N LYS A 63 -6.48 5.76 1.53
CA LYS A 63 -7.54 5.84 2.55
C LYS A 63 -8.43 7.07 2.35
N SER A 64 -7.86 8.20 1.95
CA SER A 64 -8.65 9.38 1.61
C SER A 64 -9.53 9.13 0.39
N ILE A 65 -9.03 8.47 -0.66
CA ILE A 65 -9.84 8.02 -1.81
C ILE A 65 -10.95 7.07 -1.34
N GLN A 66 -10.65 6.11 -0.47
CA GLN A 66 -11.62 5.15 0.03
C GLN A 66 -12.82 5.82 0.73
N ASN A 67 -12.59 6.96 1.37
CA ASN A 67 -13.63 7.73 2.07
C ASN A 67 -14.13 8.94 1.25
N TYR A 68 -13.67 9.09 0.02
CA TYR A 68 -13.97 10.26 -0.80
C TYR A 68 -15.36 10.20 -1.40
N GLY A 69 -16.16 11.24 -1.16
CA GLY A 69 -17.40 11.53 -1.87
C GLY A 69 -18.40 10.38 -1.96
N GLU A 70 -19.34 10.53 -2.91
CA GLU A 70 -20.29 9.47 -3.26
C GLU A 70 -19.63 8.41 -4.14
N TYR A 71 -20.26 7.22 -4.21
CA TYR A 71 -19.72 6.07 -4.97
C TYR A 71 -19.32 6.44 -6.40
N LYS A 72 -20.15 7.19 -7.12
CA LYS A 72 -19.87 7.60 -8.51
C LYS A 72 -18.62 8.48 -8.63
N GLN A 73 -18.42 9.41 -7.70
CA GLN A 73 -17.24 10.28 -7.69
C GLN A 73 -15.98 9.50 -7.32
N ARG A 74 -16.08 8.63 -6.32
CA ARG A 74 -15.00 7.74 -5.92
C ARG A 74 -14.58 6.81 -7.05
N HIS A 75 -15.56 6.24 -7.75
CA HIS A 75 -15.34 5.40 -8.92
C HIS A 75 -14.56 6.14 -10.00
N GLN A 76 -15.00 7.35 -10.35
CA GLN A 76 -14.31 8.19 -11.33
C GLN A 76 -12.88 8.53 -10.89
N LEU A 77 -12.66 8.86 -9.62
CA LEU A 77 -11.33 9.16 -9.09
C LEU A 77 -10.39 7.96 -9.12
N VAL A 78 -10.88 6.78 -8.72
CA VAL A 78 -10.11 5.53 -8.81
C VAL A 78 -9.78 5.21 -10.27
N LYS A 79 -10.75 5.34 -11.18
CA LYS A 79 -10.52 5.12 -12.61
C LYS A 79 -9.40 6.00 -13.16
N MET A 80 -9.45 7.31 -12.92
CA MET A 80 -8.39 8.25 -13.33
C MET A 80 -7.03 7.90 -12.71
N THR A 81 -7.05 7.47 -11.45
CA THR A 81 -5.84 7.04 -10.74
C THR A 81 -5.22 5.81 -11.40
N LEU A 82 -6.01 4.79 -11.72
CA LEU A 82 -5.55 3.58 -12.42
C LEU A 82 -4.98 3.91 -13.79
N GLU A 83 -5.68 4.74 -14.58
CA GLU A 83 -5.22 5.16 -15.91
C GLU A 83 -3.84 5.84 -15.83
N LYS A 84 -3.65 6.74 -14.87
CA LYS A 84 -2.36 7.42 -14.68
C LYS A 84 -1.28 6.47 -14.19
N LEU A 85 -1.60 5.59 -13.24
CA LEU A 85 -0.69 4.61 -12.65
C LEU A 85 -0.12 3.69 -13.73
N PHE A 86 -0.98 3.04 -14.52
CA PHE A 86 -0.53 2.13 -15.58
C PHE A 86 0.21 2.87 -16.71
N LYS A 87 -0.15 4.12 -17.01
CA LYS A 87 0.62 4.96 -17.94
C LYS A 87 2.05 5.19 -17.45
N VAL A 88 2.23 5.60 -16.19
CA VAL A 88 3.55 5.86 -15.60
C VAL A 88 4.39 4.58 -15.55
N ILE A 89 3.79 3.45 -15.18
CA ILE A 89 4.48 2.15 -15.20
C ILE A 89 4.92 1.79 -16.61
N SER A 90 4.05 1.95 -17.62
CA SER A 90 4.37 1.62 -19.00
C SER A 90 5.55 2.43 -19.52
N GLU A 91 5.56 3.75 -19.27
CA GLU A 91 6.67 4.64 -19.63
C GLU A 91 7.96 4.25 -18.91
N ALA A 92 7.88 3.93 -17.61
CA ALA A 92 9.03 3.48 -16.83
C ALA A 92 9.60 2.14 -17.32
N LYS A 93 8.75 1.17 -17.68
CA LYS A 93 9.16 -0.12 -18.25
C LYS A 93 9.93 0.07 -19.55
N VAL A 94 9.44 0.91 -20.46
CA VAL A 94 10.14 1.21 -21.72
C VAL A 94 11.51 1.81 -21.44
N ASN A 95 11.59 2.79 -20.54
CA ASN A 95 12.86 3.42 -20.17
C ASN A 95 13.85 2.40 -19.56
N LEU A 96 13.42 1.58 -18.61
CA LEU A 96 14.29 0.56 -17.99
C LEU A 96 14.80 -0.45 -19.02
N THR A 97 13.95 -0.85 -19.97
CA THR A 97 14.31 -1.75 -21.06
C THR A 97 15.35 -1.11 -21.99
N LEU A 98 15.21 0.18 -22.31
CA LEU A 98 16.18 0.93 -23.12
C LEU A 98 17.55 1.04 -22.42
N TRP A 99 17.55 1.18 -21.10
CA TRP A 99 18.77 1.16 -20.29
C TRP A 99 19.36 -0.23 -20.06
N GLY A 100 18.69 -1.29 -20.55
CA GLY A 100 19.15 -2.68 -20.40
C GLY A 100 19.06 -3.23 -18.98
N TYR A 101 18.29 -2.60 -18.08
CA TYR A 101 18.14 -3.06 -16.70
C TYR A 101 17.12 -4.21 -16.64
N ILE A 102 17.52 -5.35 -16.09
CA ILE A 102 16.69 -6.55 -15.96
C ILE A 102 16.40 -6.89 -14.49
N PRO A 103 15.25 -7.53 -14.19
CA PRO A 103 15.00 -8.01 -12.83
C PRO A 103 16.10 -8.98 -12.37
N GLY A 104 16.57 -8.78 -11.13
CA GLY A 104 17.70 -9.52 -10.55
C GLY A 104 19.04 -8.79 -10.65
N ASP A 105 19.15 -7.74 -11.48
CA ASP A 105 20.35 -6.91 -11.51
C ASP A 105 20.61 -6.22 -10.15
N PRO A 106 21.88 -5.97 -9.80
CA PRO A 106 22.22 -5.17 -8.63
C PRO A 106 21.50 -3.83 -8.63
N PHE A 107 21.15 -3.33 -7.45
CA PHE A 107 20.45 -2.06 -7.33
C PHE A 107 21.31 -0.91 -7.92
N PRO A 108 20.78 -0.10 -8.84
CA PRO A 108 21.58 0.82 -9.64
C PRO A 108 22.03 2.05 -8.85
N GLU A 109 23.25 2.51 -9.13
CA GLU A 109 23.76 3.82 -8.67
C GLU A 109 23.25 4.96 -9.56
N ASN A 110 22.98 4.67 -10.85
CA ASN A 110 22.49 5.64 -11.80
C ASN A 110 21.10 6.15 -11.39
N THR A 111 21.00 7.47 -11.20
CA THR A 111 19.76 8.14 -10.74
C THR A 111 18.60 7.96 -11.71
N THR A 112 18.85 7.94 -13.03
CA THR A 112 17.80 7.77 -14.05
C THR A 112 17.18 6.39 -13.99
N ILE A 113 18.00 5.34 -13.82
CA ILE A 113 17.52 3.97 -13.67
C ILE A 113 16.76 3.85 -12.33
N ARG A 114 17.32 4.41 -11.24
CA ARG A 114 16.67 4.43 -9.92
C ARG A 114 15.31 5.13 -9.94
N ASP A 115 15.17 6.23 -10.66
CA ASP A 115 13.88 6.93 -10.82
C ASP A 115 12.87 6.08 -11.60
N GLY A 116 13.34 5.37 -12.64
CA GLY A 116 12.54 4.37 -13.36
C GLY A 116 12.05 3.23 -12.45
N LEU A 117 12.94 2.67 -11.63
CA LEU A 117 12.60 1.65 -10.63
C LEU A 117 11.58 2.16 -9.63
N SER A 118 11.78 3.39 -9.14
CA SER A 118 10.89 4.01 -8.16
C SER A 118 9.49 4.17 -8.71
N LYS A 119 9.36 4.61 -9.98
CA LYS A 119 8.07 4.67 -10.67
C LYS A 119 7.42 3.29 -10.74
N VAL A 120 8.15 2.22 -11.07
CA VAL A 120 7.55 0.87 -11.13
C VAL A 120 7.13 0.40 -9.75
N PHE A 121 8.02 0.44 -8.76
CA PHE A 121 7.78 -0.12 -7.43
C PHE A 121 6.67 0.61 -6.68
N GLU A 122 6.73 1.94 -6.64
CA GLU A 122 5.75 2.75 -5.91
C GLU A 122 4.35 2.65 -6.51
N ASN A 123 4.25 2.74 -7.85
CA ASN A 123 2.95 2.61 -8.52
C ASN A 123 2.37 1.20 -8.38
N THR A 124 3.19 0.15 -8.47
CA THR A 124 2.72 -1.23 -8.24
C THR A 124 2.22 -1.41 -6.81
N ALA A 125 2.92 -0.85 -5.84
CA ALA A 125 2.54 -0.94 -4.43
C ALA A 125 1.25 -0.15 -4.13
N MET A 126 1.06 1.02 -4.75
CA MET A 126 -0.16 1.82 -4.64
C MET A 126 -1.36 1.12 -5.31
N PHE A 127 -1.15 0.47 -6.46
CA PHE A 127 -2.16 -0.38 -7.08
C PHE A 127 -2.61 -1.50 -6.13
N GLY A 128 -1.66 -2.13 -5.44
CA GLY A 128 -1.95 -3.14 -4.41
C GLY A 128 -2.84 -2.62 -3.28
N ASP A 129 -2.58 -1.41 -2.78
CA ASP A 129 -3.46 -0.80 -1.77
C ASP A 129 -4.86 -0.53 -2.31
N LEU A 130 -4.97 -0.05 -3.55
CA LEU A 130 -6.24 0.27 -4.20
C LEU A 130 -7.09 -1.00 -4.38
N VAL A 131 -6.52 -2.05 -4.98
CA VAL A 131 -7.28 -3.28 -5.27
C VAL A 131 -7.71 -3.98 -3.98
N LEU A 132 -6.85 -3.99 -2.95
CA LEU A 132 -7.19 -4.64 -1.70
C LEU A 132 -8.28 -3.88 -0.92
N ARG A 133 -8.30 -2.54 -0.97
CA ARG A 133 -9.25 -1.72 -0.19
C ARG A 133 -10.53 -1.36 -0.92
N LEU A 134 -10.47 -1.28 -2.26
CA LEU A 134 -11.58 -0.91 -3.14
C LEU A 134 -11.75 -1.95 -4.28
N PRO A 135 -11.84 -3.26 -3.96
CA PRO A 135 -11.82 -4.32 -4.96
C PRO A 135 -12.92 -4.15 -6.01
N ASP A 136 -14.16 -3.86 -5.59
CA ASP A 136 -15.30 -3.71 -6.50
C ASP A 136 -15.06 -2.64 -7.57
N ILE A 137 -14.54 -1.48 -7.16
CA ILE A 137 -14.28 -0.36 -8.07
C ILE A 137 -13.10 -0.69 -8.99
N VAL A 138 -12.02 -1.24 -8.44
CA VAL A 138 -10.83 -1.57 -9.23
C VAL A 138 -11.14 -2.64 -10.26
N HIS A 139 -11.75 -3.76 -9.88
CA HIS A 139 -12.13 -4.84 -10.80
C HIS A 139 -13.07 -4.36 -11.91
N SER A 140 -14.00 -3.43 -11.62
CA SER A 140 -14.90 -2.87 -12.63
C SER A 140 -14.18 -2.15 -13.80
N THR A 141 -12.92 -1.74 -13.59
CA THR A 141 -12.09 -1.02 -14.56
C THR A 141 -10.93 -1.89 -15.06
N TYR A 142 -10.14 -2.46 -14.14
CA TYR A 142 -8.92 -3.20 -14.43
C TYR A 142 -9.18 -4.51 -15.20
N ASP A 143 -10.24 -5.26 -14.86
CA ASP A 143 -10.50 -6.58 -15.47
C ASP A 143 -10.83 -6.49 -16.96
N LYS A 144 -11.24 -5.30 -17.44
CA LYS A 144 -11.55 -5.03 -18.86
C LYS A 144 -10.31 -4.76 -19.71
N ASN A 145 -9.16 -4.48 -19.09
CA ASN A 145 -7.95 -4.06 -19.79
C ASN A 145 -6.86 -5.14 -19.73
N LYS A 146 -6.71 -5.90 -20.81
CA LYS A 146 -5.72 -7.00 -20.90
C LYS A 146 -4.28 -6.49 -20.89
N ASP A 147 -4.02 -5.30 -21.44
CA ASP A 147 -2.67 -4.72 -21.46
C ASP A 147 -2.22 -4.37 -20.04
N TRP A 148 -3.14 -3.89 -19.21
CA TRP A 148 -2.86 -3.64 -17.78
C TRP A 148 -2.58 -4.94 -17.03
N GLN A 149 -3.27 -6.04 -17.37
CA GLN A 149 -3.02 -7.35 -16.76
C GLN A 149 -1.63 -7.89 -17.11
N LEU A 150 -1.24 -7.81 -18.39
CA LEU A 150 0.10 -8.18 -18.86
C LEU A 150 1.18 -7.32 -18.20
N LEU A 151 0.94 -6.00 -18.10
CA LEU A 151 1.87 -5.08 -17.47
C LEU A 151 2.00 -5.34 -15.97
N LEU A 152 0.90 -5.60 -15.27
CA LEU A 152 0.93 -5.94 -13.85
C LEU A 152 1.66 -7.26 -13.60
N GLY A 153 1.48 -8.26 -14.47
CA GLY A 153 2.24 -9.51 -14.39
C GLY A 153 3.75 -9.27 -14.44
N TRP A 154 4.20 -8.42 -15.36
CA TRP A 154 5.60 -7.98 -15.41
C TRP A 154 6.02 -7.25 -14.13
N CYS A 155 5.22 -6.31 -13.64
CA CYS A 155 5.50 -5.58 -12.40
C CYS A 155 5.62 -6.49 -11.18
N TYR A 156 4.74 -7.48 -11.05
CA TYR A 156 4.76 -8.42 -9.93
C TYR A 156 6.09 -9.15 -9.84
N TRP A 157 6.54 -9.76 -10.95
CA TRP A 157 7.84 -10.45 -10.99
C TRP A 157 8.99 -9.48 -10.77
N PHE A 158 8.94 -8.30 -11.37
CA PHE A 158 9.98 -7.29 -11.23
C PHE A 158 10.12 -6.78 -9.78
N CYS A 159 9.01 -6.59 -9.07
CA CYS A 159 8.99 -6.23 -7.65
C CYS A 159 9.45 -7.37 -6.75
N LYS A 160 9.12 -8.62 -7.09
CA LYS A 160 9.49 -9.81 -6.30
C LYS A 160 11.01 -10.05 -6.31
N GLU A 161 11.65 -9.90 -7.47
CA GLU A 161 13.09 -10.14 -7.63
C GLU A 161 13.97 -8.95 -7.19
N SER A 162 13.41 -7.76 -6.93
CA SER A 162 14.20 -6.57 -6.62
C SER A 162 14.78 -6.52 -5.21
N GLY A 163 14.30 -7.37 -4.30
CA GLY A 163 14.66 -7.34 -2.88
C GLY A 163 14.16 -6.10 -2.12
N VAL A 164 13.41 -5.18 -2.76
CA VAL A 164 12.83 -3.98 -2.12
C VAL A 164 11.60 -4.31 -1.29
N PHE A 165 10.78 -5.25 -1.76
CA PHE A 165 9.52 -5.63 -1.11
C PHE A 165 9.76 -6.65 0.01
N ASP A 166 10.20 -6.18 1.17
CA ASP A 166 10.39 -7.01 2.36
C ASP A 166 9.17 -7.05 3.28
N GLU A 167 9.11 -8.13 4.08
CA GLU A 167 8.14 -8.39 5.15
C GLU A 167 6.68 -8.02 4.82
N THR A 168 6.25 -6.84 5.23
CA THR A 168 4.87 -6.35 5.09
C THR A 168 4.54 -6.02 3.64
N ASN A 169 5.45 -5.35 2.92
CA ASN A 169 5.22 -4.98 1.52
C ASN A 169 5.23 -6.21 0.62
N GLY A 170 6.08 -7.20 0.90
CA GLY A 170 6.07 -8.49 0.21
C GLY A 170 4.76 -9.24 0.41
N ARG A 171 4.22 -9.25 1.64
CA ARG A 171 2.91 -9.84 1.92
C ARG A 171 1.78 -9.12 1.19
N LEU A 172 1.79 -7.79 1.14
CA LEU A 172 0.79 -7.01 0.40
C LEU A 172 0.87 -7.26 -1.10
N LEU A 173 2.09 -7.35 -1.66
CA LEU A 173 2.31 -7.69 -3.06
C LEU A 173 1.72 -9.07 -3.39
N HIS A 174 1.93 -10.05 -2.51
CA HIS A 174 1.38 -11.39 -2.66
C HIS A 174 -0.16 -11.41 -2.57
N LEU A 175 -0.75 -10.72 -1.59
CA LEU A 175 -2.21 -10.61 -1.46
C LEU A 175 -2.85 -9.91 -2.66
N MET A 176 -2.20 -8.87 -3.21
CA MET A 176 -2.63 -8.20 -4.42
C MET A 176 -2.65 -9.18 -5.60
N ALA A 177 -1.59 -9.97 -5.78
CA ALA A 177 -1.51 -10.95 -6.86
C ALA A 177 -2.61 -12.02 -6.77
N GLN A 178 -2.96 -12.47 -5.56
CA GLN A 178 -4.11 -13.36 -5.35
C GLN A 178 -5.44 -12.68 -5.65
N GLU A 179 -5.61 -11.40 -5.27
CA GLU A 179 -6.86 -10.66 -5.50
C GLU A 179 -7.14 -10.51 -6.99
N VAL A 180 -6.14 -10.09 -7.77
CA VAL A 180 -6.26 -9.94 -9.23
C VAL A 180 -6.19 -11.27 -10.00
N LYS A 181 -6.07 -12.40 -9.30
CA LYS A 181 -5.94 -13.76 -9.90
C LYS A 181 -4.73 -13.89 -10.84
N LEU A 182 -3.65 -13.17 -10.53
CA LEU A 182 -2.36 -13.34 -11.21
C LEU A 182 -1.68 -14.64 -10.78
N ILE A 183 -1.90 -15.03 -9.51
CA ILE A 183 -1.51 -16.32 -8.95
C ILE A 183 -2.75 -17.03 -8.43
N GLU A 184 -2.63 -18.34 -8.23
CA GLU A 184 -3.68 -19.13 -7.60
C GLU A 184 -3.97 -18.62 -6.18
N ARG A 185 -5.25 -18.58 -5.83
CA ARG A 185 -5.69 -18.19 -4.49
C ARG A 185 -5.51 -19.37 -3.56
N GLU A 186 -4.95 -19.11 -2.39
CA GLU A 186 -4.88 -20.12 -1.33
C GLU A 186 -6.30 -20.50 -0.87
N GLU A 187 -6.52 -21.75 -0.45
CA GLU A 187 -7.85 -22.25 -0.06
C GLU A 187 -8.53 -21.39 1.03
N ASN A 188 -7.72 -20.81 1.92
CA ASN A 188 -8.15 -19.95 3.01
C ASN A 188 -7.98 -18.45 2.70
N TYR A 189 -7.77 -18.08 1.44
CA TYR A 189 -7.60 -16.68 1.05
C TYR A 189 -8.84 -15.87 1.44
N THR A 190 -8.61 -14.79 2.16
CA THR A 190 -9.63 -13.78 2.44
C THR A 190 -8.95 -12.43 2.46
N ASN A 191 -9.41 -11.51 1.61
CA ASN A 191 -8.86 -10.16 1.57
C ASN A 191 -9.09 -9.48 2.95
N PRO A 192 -8.01 -9.14 3.68
CA PRO A 192 -8.12 -8.63 5.06
C PRO A 192 -8.62 -7.19 5.14
N PHE A 193 -8.69 -6.48 4.01
CA PHE A 193 -9.07 -5.08 3.94
C PHE A 193 -10.54 -4.85 3.60
N THR A 194 -11.29 -5.91 3.32
CA THR A 194 -12.76 -5.85 3.18
C THR A 194 -13.41 -5.47 4.52
N LEU A 195 -14.57 -4.82 4.46
CA LEU A 195 -15.30 -4.40 5.66
C LEU A 195 -15.60 -5.59 6.59
N GLU A 196 -16.00 -6.72 6.01
CA GLU A 196 -16.30 -7.95 6.75
C GLU A 196 -15.07 -8.47 7.51
N SER A 197 -13.92 -8.57 6.83
CA SER A 197 -12.66 -9.00 7.45
C SER A 197 -12.23 -8.06 8.56
N GLN A 198 -12.36 -6.75 8.36
CA GLN A 198 -12.00 -5.77 9.38
C GLN A 198 -12.91 -5.87 10.61
N LEU A 199 -14.21 -6.08 10.43
CA LEU A 199 -15.17 -6.28 11.53
C LEU A 199 -14.87 -7.58 12.29
N LYS A 200 -14.56 -8.68 11.58
CA LYS A 200 -14.16 -9.95 12.20
C LYS A 200 -12.89 -9.78 13.05
N GLN A 201 -11.86 -9.14 12.51
CA GLN A 201 -10.62 -8.86 13.23
C GLN A 201 -10.85 -7.94 14.46
N GLN A 202 -11.70 -6.92 14.34
CA GLN A 202 -12.04 -6.06 15.48
C GLN A 202 -12.72 -6.85 16.60
N LYS A 203 -13.69 -7.71 16.26
CA LYS A 203 -14.37 -8.59 17.23
C LYS A 203 -13.40 -9.54 17.93
N GLN A 204 -12.49 -10.16 17.17
CA GLN A 204 -11.45 -11.05 17.73
C GLN A 204 -10.51 -10.30 18.69
N ARG A 205 -9.98 -9.14 18.29
CA ARG A 205 -9.12 -8.30 19.15
C ARG A 205 -9.83 -7.85 20.43
N HIS A 206 -11.12 -7.52 20.35
CA HIS A 206 -11.91 -7.17 21.53
C HIS A 206 -12.19 -8.37 22.44
N GLY A 207 -12.43 -9.55 21.85
CA GLY A 207 -12.56 -10.82 22.57
C GLY A 207 -11.30 -11.18 23.34
N GLU A 208 -10.15 -11.19 22.67
CA GLU A 208 -8.84 -11.46 23.28
C GLU A 208 -8.50 -10.47 24.40
N LYS A 209 -8.74 -9.17 24.19
CA LYS A 209 -8.54 -8.14 25.23
C LYS A 209 -9.44 -8.38 26.46
N LYS A 210 -10.68 -8.83 26.26
CA LYS A 210 -11.58 -9.19 27.37
C LYS A 210 -11.06 -10.44 28.10
N GLU A 211 -10.63 -11.45 27.36
CA GLU A 211 -10.11 -12.70 27.94
C GLU A 211 -8.82 -12.49 28.75
N ILE A 212 -7.89 -11.66 28.25
CA ILE A 212 -6.66 -11.27 28.96
C ILE A 212 -6.99 -10.51 30.25
N LYS A 213 -7.96 -9.57 30.22
CA LYS A 213 -8.42 -8.84 31.41
C LYS A 213 -9.07 -9.78 32.45
N THR A 214 -9.88 -10.74 32.00
CA THR A 214 -10.50 -11.75 32.87
C THR A 214 -9.46 -12.67 33.50
N LYS A 215 -8.45 -13.12 32.72
CA LYS A 215 -7.33 -13.93 33.23
C LYS A 215 -6.47 -13.15 34.24
N LYS A 216 -6.21 -11.86 34.02
CA LYS A 216 -5.49 -10.99 34.99
C LYS A 216 -6.28 -10.80 36.30
N LYS A 217 -7.57 -10.47 36.22
CA LYS A 217 -8.45 -10.37 37.40
C LYS A 217 -8.55 -11.67 38.20
N LYS A 218 -8.53 -12.84 37.53
CA LYS A 218 -8.56 -14.16 38.19
C LYS A 218 -7.23 -14.49 38.90
N LYS A 219 -6.09 -14.02 38.39
CA LYS A 219 -4.77 -14.17 39.04
C LYS A 219 -4.63 -13.29 40.28
N GLU A 220 -5.18 -12.07 40.27
CA GLU A 220 -5.14 -11.14 41.42
C GLU A 220 -6.05 -11.55 42.59
N ARG A 221 -7.08 -12.36 42.35
CA ARG A 221 -8.08 -12.77 43.38
C ARG A 221 -7.67 -13.94 44.27
N LYS A 222 -6.44 -14.46 44.19
CA LYS A 222 -5.94 -15.45 45.17
C LYS A 222 -5.53 -14.74 46.47
N LYS A 223 -6.51 -14.26 47.24
CA LYS A 223 -6.27 -13.81 48.63
C LYS A 223 -6.13 -15.05 49.53
N GLY A 224 -5.08 -15.06 50.34
CA GLY A 224 -4.74 -16.13 51.28
C GLY A 224 -5.75 -16.29 52.43
N PRO A 225 -5.51 -17.25 53.34
CA PRO A 225 -6.47 -17.63 54.36
C PRO A 225 -6.84 -16.43 55.25
N GLN A 226 -8.15 -16.15 55.38
CA GLN A 226 -8.65 -15.17 56.33
C GLN A 226 -8.83 -15.84 57.69
N ILE A 227 -8.12 -15.34 58.70
CA ILE A 227 -8.32 -15.72 60.09
C ILE A 227 -9.64 -15.08 60.53
N THR A 228 -10.71 -15.88 60.66
CA THR A 228 -11.93 -15.45 61.33
C THR A 228 -11.68 -15.40 62.82
N ARG A 229 -11.90 -14.23 63.42
CA ARG A 229 -11.77 -13.98 64.85
C ARG A 229 -12.81 -14.78 65.61
N VAL A 230 -12.38 -15.73 66.43
CA VAL A 230 -13.22 -16.39 67.44
C VAL A 230 -13.23 -15.47 68.65
N GLU A 231 -14.41 -14.95 69.00
CA GLU A 231 -14.62 -14.22 70.25
C GLU A 231 -14.91 -15.25 71.36
N LEU A 232 -14.24 -15.07 72.50
CA LEU A 232 -14.37 -15.85 73.74
C LEU A 232 -15.31 -15.13 74.70
#